data_AF-A0AAW4PJ54-F1
#
_entry.id   AF-A0AAW4PJ54-F1
#
_cell.length_a   1.000
_cell.length_b   1.000
_cell.length_c   1.000
_cell.angle_alpha   90.00
_cell.angle_beta   90.00
_cell.angle_gamma   90.00
#
_symmetry.space_group_name_H-M   'P 1'
#
loop_
_entity.id
_entity.type
_entity.pdbx_description
1 polymer ?
#
loop_
_entity_poly.entity_id
_entity_poly.type
_entity_poly.pdbx_seq_one_letter_code
_entity_poly.pdbx_strand_id
1 'polypeptide(L)' 'MDTERLKEIAPHYIAMFVLVFLVLTVIEALVGDIGFWIELAIIMVVVVAYRPLVGRLGIGPSGW' A
#
# COMPACT_ATOMS: atom_id res chain seq x y z
N MET A 1 -18.63 -8.82 13.91
CA MET A 1 -17.95 -8.13 12.79
C MET A 1 -18.37 -8.86 11.54
N ASP A 2 -19.03 -8.19 10.59
CA ASP A 2 -19.57 -8.87 9.41
C ASP A 2 -18.44 -9.47 8.58
N THR A 3 -18.45 -10.79 8.41
CA THR A 3 -17.42 -11.54 7.68
C THR A 3 -17.27 -11.02 6.25
N GLU A 4 -18.35 -10.51 5.65
CA GLU A 4 -18.33 -9.89 4.32
C GLU A 4 -17.47 -8.62 4.27
N ARG A 5 -17.54 -7.76 5.29
CA ARG A 5 -16.68 -6.57 5.38
C ARG A 5 -15.20 -6.94 5.56
N LEU A 6 -14.92 -8.01 6.31
CA LEU A 6 -13.58 -8.56 6.45
C LEU A 6 -13.02 -9.07 5.12
N LYS A 7 -13.83 -9.81 4.36
CA LYS A 7 -13.46 -10.33 3.03
C LYS A 7 -13.22 -9.20 2.03
N GLU A 8 -13.93 -8.09 2.14
CA GLU A 8 -13.77 -6.93 1.27
C GLU A 8 -12.47 -6.16 1.58
N ILE A 9 -12.15 -6.00 2.86
CA ILE A 9 -11.02 -5.16 3.30
C ILE A 9 -9.69 -5.93 3.34
N ALA A 10 -9.69 -7.21 3.71
CA ALA A 10 -8.46 -8.00 3.86
C ALA A 10 -7.58 -8.04 2.59
N PRO A 11 -8.11 -8.22 1.36
CA PRO A 11 -7.32 -8.19 0.14
C PRO A 11 -6.59 -6.87 -0.07
N HIS A 12 -7.19 -5.74 0.34
CA HIS A 12 -6.55 -4.42 0.21
C HIS A 12 -5.39 -4.22 1.20
N TYR A 13 -5.49 -4.75 2.42
CA TYR A 13 -4.35 -4.73 3.34
C TYR A 13 -3.20 -5.61 2.83
N ILE A 14 -3.51 -6.78 2.28
CA ILE A 14 -2.50 -7.65 1.65
C ILE A 14 -1.87 -6.93 0.46
N ALA A 15 -2.68 -6.35 -0.43
CA ALA A 15 -2.21 -5.61 -1.59
C ALA A 15 -1.36 -4.39 -1.21
N MET A 16 -1.76 -3.63 -0.18
CA MET A 16 -0.95 -2.53 0.36
C MET A 16 0.40 -3.02 0.86
N PHE A 17 0.40 -4.09 1.65
CA PHE A 17 1.63 -4.67 2.19
C PHE A 17 2.56 -5.07 1.04
N VAL A 18 2.06 -5.86 0.08
CA VAL A 18 2.82 -6.26 -1.11
C VAL A 18 3.32 -5.05 -1.90
N LEU A 19 2.50 -4.01 -2.06
CA LEU A 19 2.89 -2.79 -2.77
C LEU A 19 4.04 -2.06 -2.08
N VAL A 20 4.02 -1.97 -0.75
CA VAL A 20 5.11 -1.35 0.01
C VAL A 20 6.43 -2.09 -0.24
N PHE A 21 6.44 -3.42 -0.11
CA PHE A 21 7.65 -4.21 -0.40
C PHE A 21 8.09 -4.05 -1.84
N LEU A 22 7.16 -4.11 -2.79
CA LEU A 22 7.47 -3.95 -4.21
C LEU A 22 8.13 -2.59 -4.48
N VAL A 23 7.60 -1.51 -3.94
CA VAL A 23 8.14 -0.15 -4.13
C VAL A 23 9.53 -0.03 -3.51
N LEU A 24 9.73 -0.50 -2.28
CA LEU A 24 11.04 -0.45 -1.63
C LEU A 24 12.08 -1.29 -2.38
N THR A 25 11.74 -2.54 -2.73
CA THR A 25 12.63 -3.43 -3.49
C THR A 25 12.99 -2.83 -4.85
N VAL A 26 12.04 -2.23 -5.57
CA VAL A 26 12.31 -1.59 -6.85
C VAL A 26 13.24 -0.38 -6.67
N ILE A 27 13.01 0.46 -5.66
CA ILE A 27 13.85 1.63 -5.40
C ILE A 27 15.27 1.18 -5.03
N GLU A 28 15.42 0.26 -4.08
CA GLU A 28 16.72 -0.27 -3.66
C GLU A 28 17.47 -0.94 -4.82
N ALA A 29 16.76 -1.69 -5.69
CA ALA A 29 17.37 -2.30 -6.86
C ALA A 29 17.90 -1.27 -7.87
N LEU A 30 17.32 -0.07 -7.90
CA LEU A 30 17.69 0.99 -8.85
C LEU A 30 18.77 1.93 -8.30
N VAL A 31 18.71 2.29 -7.03
CA VAL A 31 19.60 3.31 -6.43
C VAL A 31 20.51 2.79 -5.32
N GLY A 32 20.36 1.52 -4.91
CA GLY A 32 21.09 0.94 -3.78
C GLY A 32 20.45 1.24 -2.43
N ASP A 33 21.23 1.12 -1.36
CA ASP A 33 20.79 1.43 0.01
C ASP A 33 20.43 2.92 0.14
N ILE A 34 19.20 3.20 0.56
CA ILE A 34 18.64 4.55 0.73
C ILE A 34 18.51 4.97 2.21
N GLY A 35 18.78 4.05 3.15
CA GLY A 35 18.66 4.28 4.58
C GLY A 35 17.23 4.41 5.11
N PHE A 36 17.11 4.15 6.41
CA PHE A 36 15.84 4.03 7.13
C PHE A 36 14.88 5.22 6.98
N TRP A 37 15.38 6.47 7.05
CA TRP A 37 14.49 7.63 7.01
C TRP A 37 13.83 7.83 5.64
N ILE A 38 14.51 7.44 4.56
CA ILE A 38 13.97 7.51 3.21
C ILE A 38 12.94 6.39 3.00
N GLU A 39 13.26 5.17 3.45
CA GLU A 39 12.29 4.05 3.44
C GLU A 39 11.01 4.41 4.19
N LEU A 40 11.11 4.98 5.39
CA LEU A 40 9.96 5.42 6.18
C LEU A 40 9.12 6.46 5.43
N ALA A 41 9.77 7.43 4.79
CA ALA A 41 9.07 8.44 3.99
C ALA A 41 8.34 7.80 2.79
N ILE A 42 8.97 6.85 2.10
CA ILE A 42 8.36 6.10 0.99
C ILE A 42 7.14 5.32 1.48
N ILE A 43 7.26 4.59 2.59
CA ILE A 43 6.15 3.84 3.18
C ILE A 43 4.97 4.77 3.48
N MET A 44 5.23 5.92 4.11
CA MET A 44 4.19 6.92 4.42
C MET A 44 3.50 7.42 3.15
N VAL A 45 4.27 7.74 2.10
CA VAL A 45 3.72 8.19 0.82
C VAL A 45 2.87 7.10 0.18
N VAL A 46 3.35 5.85 0.12
CA VAL A 46 2.61 4.73 -0.48
C VAL A 46 1.30 4.50 0.26
N VAL A 47 1.33 4.43 1.59
CA VAL A 47 0.13 4.19 2.41
C VAL A 47 -0.91 5.30 2.24
N VAL A 48 -0.47 6.57 2.26
CA VAL A 48 -1.36 7.71 2.07
C VAL A 48 -1.91 7.77 0.64
N ALA A 49 -1.10 7.45 -0.37
CA ALA A 49 -1.49 7.50 -1.77
C ALA A 49 -2.39 6.33 -2.20
N TYR A 50 -2.28 5.18 -1.54
CA TYR A 50 -3.02 3.97 -1.94
C TYR A 50 -4.53 4.17 -1.90
N ARG A 51 -5.09 4.70 -0.82
CA ARG A 51 -6.55 4.93 -0.70
C ARG A 51 -7.10 5.81 -1.83
N PRO A 52 -6.58 7.03 -2.07
CA PRO A 52 -7.08 7.87 -3.16
C PRO A 52 -6.81 7.27 -4.56
N LEU A 53 -5.79 6.43 -4.74
CA LEU A 53 -5.56 5.72 -6.00
C LEU A 53 -6.62 4.63 -6.24
N VAL A 54 -6.82 3.75 -5.27
CA VAL A 54 -7.80 2.66 -5.35
C VAL A 54 -9.23 3.21 -5.48
N GLY A 55 -9.54 4.31 -4.77
CA GLY A 55 -10.82 5.01 -4.92
C GLY A 55 -11.04 5.58 -6.33
N ARG A 56 -10.01 6.17 -6.94
CA ARG A 56 -10.09 6.65 -8.35
C ARG A 56 -10.25 5.52 -9.35
N LEU A 57 -9.68 4.35 -9.07
CA LEU A 57 -9.80 3.17 -9.91
C LEU A 57 -11.14 2.44 -9.76
N GLY A 58 -12.02 2.87 -8.84
CA GLY A 58 -13.33 2.26 -8.62
C GLY A 58 -13.29 0.87 -7.99
N ILE A 59 -12.13 0.46 -7.46
CA ILE A 59 -11.90 -0.84 -6.81
C ILE A 59 -11.82 -0.70 -5.28
N GLY A 60 -12.21 0.45 -4.73
CA GLY A 60 -12.20 0.68 -3.29
C GLY A 60 -13.33 -0.09 -2.59
N PRO A 61 -13.08 -0.64 -1.39
CA PRO A 61 -14.12 -1.27 -0.60
C PRO A 61 -15.15 -0.22 -0.15
N SER A 62 -16.39 -0.66 -0.05
CA SER A 62 -17.57 0.13 0.30
C SER A 62 -17.45 0.88 1.63
N GLY A 63 -16.63 0.36 2.55
CA GLY A 63 -16.49 0.85 3.92
C GLY A 63 -15.33 1.81 4.18
N TRP A 64 -14.68 2.37 3.15
CA TRP A 64 -13.59 3.36 3.30
C TRP A 64 -14.07 4.80 3.39
#